data_AF-F0SPM1-F1
#
_entry.id   AF-F0SPM1-F1
#
_cell.length_a   1.000
_cell.length_b   1.000
_cell.length_c   1.000
_cell.angle_alpha   90.00
_cell.angle_beta   90.00
_cell.angle_gamma   90.00
#
_symmetry.space_group_name_H-M   'P 1'
#
loop_
_entity.id
_entity.type
_entity.pdbx_description
1 polymer ?
#
loop_
_entity_poly.entity_id
_entity_poly.type
_entity_poly.pdbx_seq_one_letter_code
_entity_poly.pdbx_strand_id
1 'polypeptide(L)'
;MRFGEPPTPAPYLSKKDQRRLLGMVLTLSFVVFAVIWAAQPSTWYWLVPPDNETAQNEAVAPEGYGGDAPLLGSENSSPVASSPFSNSREPNSIPFGSAAVPSDWLNDVDDSEMGIRVAEQDAYYRVLAHAQRADEDFLAKEARSDVLHVNLIRDADRYRGLPIAIRGTARRIEPIGVNENNYGVKTLYEIWMTTPDSGNDPWRVVAVSLDDRLPQGSDVSVPVKVTGFFFKQYSYASQGGLHVAPLLLAATVEPNIVRKVAPSGTGLEPYILGLAALIGCGAIFSVLVYSYGDWRFKQKMAEQFPVEDTEAKRLLEELPNQKEDPSPFHE
;
A
#
# COMPACT_ATOMS: atom_id res chain seq x y z
N MET A 1 54.32 -3.63 71.37
CA MET A 1 53.24 -4.14 70.49
C MET A 1 53.08 -3.15 69.36
N ARG A 2 53.46 -3.51 68.13
CA ARG A 2 53.21 -2.69 66.93
C ARG A 2 51.98 -3.28 66.25
N PHE A 3 50.90 -2.50 66.19
CA PHE A 3 49.72 -2.87 65.42
C PHE A 3 50.05 -2.66 63.95
N GLY A 4 49.99 -3.73 63.16
CA GLY A 4 50.09 -3.64 61.70
C GLY A 4 48.83 -2.95 61.17
N GLU A 5 49.01 -1.99 60.27
CA GLU A 5 47.91 -1.34 59.58
C GLU A 5 47.15 -2.37 58.72
N PRO A 6 45.81 -2.37 58.71
CA PRO A 6 45.05 -3.29 57.88
C PRO A 6 45.28 -2.99 56.38
N PRO A 7 45.35 -4.03 55.53
CA PRO A 7 45.57 -3.87 54.10
C PRO A 7 44.42 -3.05 53.49
N THR A 8 44.76 -1.94 52.83
CA THR A 8 43.79 -1.12 52.12
C THR A 8 43.15 -1.92 50.98
N PRO A 9 41.80 -1.92 50.85
CA PRO A 9 41.12 -2.69 49.81
C PRO A 9 41.53 -2.18 48.43
N ALA A 10 41.82 -3.11 47.51
CA ALA A 10 42.20 -2.77 46.15
C ALA A 10 41.12 -1.89 45.49
N PRO A 11 41.49 -0.76 44.88
CA PRO A 11 40.52 0.13 44.25
C PRO A 11 39.85 -0.59 43.08
N TYR A 12 38.56 -0.89 43.23
CA TYR A 12 37.80 -1.79 42.35
C TYR A 12 37.68 -1.35 40.88
N LEU A 13 38.14 -0.16 40.50
CA LEU A 13 38.13 0.33 39.12
C LEU A 13 39.35 1.22 38.86
N SER A 14 40.39 0.66 38.25
CA SER A 14 41.53 1.46 37.79
C SER A 14 41.06 2.44 36.70
N LYS A 15 41.69 3.62 36.59
CA LYS A 15 41.38 4.60 35.51
C LYS A 15 41.52 3.99 34.11
N LYS A 16 42.29 2.90 33.97
CA LYS A 16 42.44 2.15 32.71
C LYS A 16 41.22 1.26 32.46
N ASP A 17 40.70 0.59 33.48
CA ASP A 17 39.49 -0.23 33.35
C ASP A 17 38.23 0.60 33.13
N GLN A 18 38.15 1.79 33.73
CA GLN A 18 37.07 2.74 33.43
C GLN A 18 37.06 3.17 31.95
N ARG A 19 38.23 3.44 31.36
CA ARG A 19 38.33 3.78 29.92
C ARG A 19 37.97 2.60 29.02
N ARG A 20 38.29 1.37 29.45
CA ARG A 20 37.93 0.13 28.73
C ARG A 20 36.42 -0.12 28.75
N LEU A 21 35.80 -0.02 29.93
CA LEU A 21 34.35 -0.13 30.09
C LEU A 21 33.62 0.96 29.29
N LEU A 22 34.10 2.21 29.36
CA LEU A 22 33.54 3.30 28.57
C LEU A 22 33.62 3.01 27.06
N GLY A 23 34.74 2.46 26.59
CA GLY A 23 34.92 2.08 25.18
C GLY A 23 33.92 1.01 24.73
N MET A 24 33.69 -0.02 25.54
CA MET A 24 32.70 -1.08 25.25
C MET A 24 31.26 -0.54 25.27
N VAL A 25 30.93 0.33 26.21
CA VAL A 25 29.60 0.95 26.27
C VAL A 25 29.38 1.86 25.06
N LEU A 26 30.39 2.64 24.66
CA LEU A 26 30.32 3.51 23.48
C LEU A 26 30.12 2.71 22.19
N THR A 27 30.85 1.61 21.98
CA THR A 27 30.66 0.77 20.80
C THR A 27 29.29 0.11 20.79
N LEU A 28 28.81 -0.39 21.94
CA LEU A 28 27.47 -0.95 22.05
C LEU A 28 26.39 0.11 21.74
N SER A 29 26.53 1.31 22.32
CA SER A 29 25.62 2.43 22.05
C SER A 29 25.62 2.83 20.58
N PHE A 30 26.80 2.83 19.92
CA PHE A 30 26.90 3.11 18.49
C PHE A 30 26.18 2.06 17.63
N VAL A 31 26.31 0.77 17.96
CA VAL A 31 25.60 -0.32 17.26
C VAL A 31 24.09 -0.18 17.43
N VAL A 32 23.61 0.05 18.65
CA VAL A 32 22.17 0.24 18.91
C VAL A 32 21.65 1.47 18.18
N PHE A 33 22.40 2.57 18.18
CA PHE A 33 22.04 3.77 17.43
C PHE A 33 21.98 3.50 15.93
N ALA A 34 22.92 2.75 15.37
CA ALA A 34 22.91 2.36 13.96
C ALA A 34 21.70 1.47 13.62
N VAL A 35 21.31 0.55 14.51
CA VAL A 35 20.08 -0.26 14.33
C VAL A 35 18.83 0.60 14.37
N ILE A 36 18.72 1.54 15.31
CA ILE A 36 17.56 2.44 15.42
C ILE A 36 17.48 3.36 14.20
N TRP A 37 18.61 3.90 13.74
CA TRP A 37 18.68 4.74 12.56
C TRP A 37 18.36 3.97 11.27
N ALA A 38 18.82 2.72 11.17
CA ALA A 38 18.46 1.81 10.09
C ALA A 38 16.99 1.34 10.17
N ALA A 39 16.36 1.37 11.33
CA ALA A 39 14.94 1.01 11.46
C ALA A 39 13.99 2.15 11.03
N GLN A 40 14.49 3.35 10.74
CA GLN A 40 13.66 4.44 10.25
C GLN A 40 13.28 4.22 8.77
N PRO A 41 11.99 4.21 8.40
CA PRO A 41 11.56 3.98 7.01
C PRO A 41 12.14 5.00 6.01
N SER A 42 12.47 6.21 6.48
CA SER A 42 13.07 7.28 5.67
C SER A 42 14.54 7.04 5.29
N THR A 43 15.23 6.01 5.80
CA THR A 43 16.61 5.71 5.41
C THR A 43 16.70 4.67 4.29
N TRP A 44 15.62 3.92 4.03
CA TRP A 44 15.57 2.84 3.03
C TRP A 44 14.49 3.03 1.95
N TYR A 45 13.84 4.19 1.84
CA TYR A 45 12.82 4.46 0.80
C TYR A 45 13.35 4.31 -0.64
N TRP A 46 14.67 4.39 -0.81
CA TRP A 46 15.35 4.16 -2.09
C TRP A 46 15.63 2.68 -2.37
N LEU A 47 15.63 1.81 -1.34
CA LEU A 47 15.87 0.37 -1.44
C LEU A 47 14.55 -0.42 -1.54
N VAL A 48 13.50 0.07 -0.87
CA VAL A 48 12.14 -0.45 -0.96
C VAL A 48 11.27 0.72 -1.41
N PRO A 49 10.93 0.81 -2.71
CA PRO A 49 10.00 1.81 -3.19
C PRO A 49 8.70 1.68 -2.39
N PRO A 50 8.09 2.80 -1.94
CA PRO A 50 6.79 2.74 -1.29
C PRO A 50 5.82 2.01 -2.22
N ASP A 51 5.05 1.10 -1.65
CA ASP A 51 3.94 0.40 -2.30
C ASP A 51 3.20 1.41 -3.18
N ASN A 52 3.39 1.25 -4.48
CA ASN A 52 3.22 2.28 -5.48
C ASN A 52 1.76 2.42 -5.89
N GLU A 53 0.87 2.57 -4.91
CA GLU A 53 -0.51 3.00 -5.11
C GLU A 53 -0.55 4.47 -5.61
N THR A 54 0.45 5.28 -5.27
CA THR A 54 0.50 6.70 -5.68
C THR A 54 1.22 6.97 -7.01
N ALA A 55 2.03 6.05 -7.55
CA ALA A 55 2.66 6.20 -8.86
C ALA A 55 1.83 5.64 -10.03
N GLN A 56 0.64 5.09 -9.76
CA GLN A 56 -0.22 4.44 -10.76
C GLN A 56 -1.11 5.39 -11.59
N ASN A 57 -0.96 6.71 -11.45
CA ASN A 57 -1.81 7.69 -12.15
C ASN A 57 -1.15 8.46 -13.30
N GLU A 58 0.09 8.13 -13.70
CA GLU A 58 0.61 8.63 -14.97
C GLU A 58 0.18 7.69 -16.10
N ALA A 59 -0.82 8.15 -16.86
CA ALA A 59 -1.18 7.58 -18.14
C ALA A 59 0.08 7.50 -19.02
N VAL A 60 0.43 6.29 -19.44
CA VAL A 60 1.44 6.07 -20.47
C VAL A 60 0.95 6.78 -21.73
N ALA A 61 1.52 7.94 -22.04
CA ALA A 61 1.36 8.57 -23.33
C ALA A 61 1.91 7.62 -24.40
N PRO A 62 1.18 7.35 -25.50
CA PRO A 62 1.72 6.52 -26.57
C PRO A 62 2.89 7.25 -27.24
N GLU A 63 4.10 6.74 -27.05
CA GLU A 63 5.26 7.13 -27.84
C GLU A 63 5.07 6.69 -29.29
N GLY A 64 5.25 7.65 -30.21
CA GLY A 64 5.83 7.37 -31.52
C GLY A 64 4.85 7.08 -32.67
N TYR A 65 4.28 8.14 -33.24
CA TYR A 65 4.22 8.24 -34.70
C TYR A 65 4.85 9.58 -35.10
N GLY A 66 6.12 9.51 -35.50
CA GLY A 66 6.78 10.59 -36.21
C GLY A 66 6.11 10.77 -37.56
N GLY A 67 5.53 11.94 -37.77
CA GLY A 67 4.95 12.35 -39.04
C GLY A 67 5.08 13.86 -39.13
N ASP A 68 6.10 14.30 -39.86
CA ASP A 68 6.32 15.69 -40.23
C ASP A 68 5.06 16.27 -40.89
N ALA A 69 4.48 17.32 -40.30
CA ALA A 69 3.51 18.17 -40.97
C ALA A 69 3.85 19.65 -40.70
N PRO A 70 3.93 20.51 -41.74
CA PRO A 70 4.42 21.87 -41.59
C PRO A 70 3.40 22.78 -40.91
N LEU A 71 3.89 23.64 -40.03
CA LEU A 71 3.17 24.80 -39.51
C LEU A 71 2.87 25.77 -40.67
N LEU A 72 1.59 25.95 -40.98
CA LEU A 72 1.11 27.00 -41.87
C LEU A 72 0.14 27.92 -41.13
N GLY A 73 0.62 29.13 -40.86
CA GLY A 73 -0.11 30.37 -41.11
C GLY A 73 -1.35 30.64 -40.27
N SER A 74 -1.14 31.24 -39.11
CA SER A 74 -2.07 32.21 -38.54
C SER A 74 -2.06 33.46 -39.41
N GLU A 75 -3.15 33.78 -40.11
CA GLU A 75 -3.51 35.17 -40.43
C GLU A 75 -4.96 35.31 -40.95
N ASN A 76 -5.61 36.36 -40.45
CA ASN A 76 -6.74 37.12 -40.99
C ASN A 76 -8.21 36.74 -40.65
N SER A 77 -8.69 37.54 -39.69
CA SER A 77 -10.02 38.12 -39.51
C SER A 77 -10.74 38.54 -40.80
N SER A 78 -12.04 38.23 -40.89
CA SER A 78 -13.15 39.21 -40.93
C SER A 78 -14.53 38.55 -41.10
N PRO A 79 -15.64 39.24 -40.71
CA PRO A 79 -16.95 38.66 -40.46
C PRO A 79 -17.92 38.83 -41.62
N VAL A 80 -18.74 37.82 -41.95
CA VAL A 80 -19.83 37.98 -42.92
C VAL A 80 -21.07 37.15 -42.55
N ALA A 81 -22.15 37.91 -42.36
CA ALA A 81 -23.56 37.66 -42.69
C ALA A 81 -24.33 36.51 -42.01
N SER A 82 -25.22 36.97 -41.13
CA SER A 82 -26.57 36.44 -40.91
C SER A 82 -27.36 36.19 -42.20
N SER A 83 -28.06 35.06 -42.27
CA SER A 83 -29.41 34.99 -42.83
C SER A 83 -30.26 33.91 -42.16
N PRO A 84 -31.57 34.15 -41.97
CA PRO A 84 -32.47 33.29 -41.22
C PRO A 84 -33.22 32.36 -42.17
N PHE A 85 -33.23 31.05 -41.91
CA PHE A 85 -34.25 30.17 -42.48
C PHE A 85 -34.78 29.16 -41.47
N SER A 86 -36.11 29.10 -41.49
CA SER A 86 -37.03 28.41 -40.60
C SER A 86 -37.27 26.98 -41.08
N ASN A 87 -37.30 26.07 -40.11
CA ASN A 87 -38.06 24.82 -40.03
C ASN A 87 -38.05 23.83 -41.22
N SER A 88 -37.29 22.75 -41.04
CA SER A 88 -37.72 21.40 -41.42
C SER A 88 -37.47 20.45 -40.25
N ARG A 89 -38.57 19.91 -39.74
CA ARG A 89 -38.68 18.96 -38.64
C ARG A 89 -38.24 17.57 -39.14
N GLU A 90 -37.03 17.17 -38.81
CA GLU A 90 -36.62 15.75 -38.76
C GLU A 90 -36.56 15.29 -37.29
N PRO A 91 -36.95 14.05 -36.99
CA PRO A 91 -37.01 13.56 -35.62
C PRO A 91 -35.60 13.43 -35.05
N ASN A 92 -35.31 14.21 -33.99
CA ASN A 92 -34.14 14.14 -33.09
C ASN A 92 -33.20 12.96 -33.35
N SER A 93 -32.33 13.11 -34.34
CA SER A 93 -31.03 12.45 -34.34
C SER A 93 -30.25 13.10 -33.21
N ILE A 94 -29.99 12.33 -32.15
CA ILE A 94 -29.07 12.71 -31.08
C ILE A 94 -27.76 13.14 -31.76
N PRO A 95 -27.24 14.35 -31.51
CA PRO A 95 -25.92 14.70 -31.99
C PRO A 95 -24.94 13.69 -31.38
N PHE A 96 -24.35 12.85 -32.23
CA PHE A 96 -23.15 12.08 -31.90
C PHE A 96 -22.12 13.07 -31.36
N GLY A 97 -21.90 13.08 -30.04
CA GLY A 97 -20.98 14.03 -29.41
C GLY A 97 -21.14 14.27 -27.92
N SER A 98 -22.29 13.98 -27.28
CA SER A 98 -22.37 13.96 -25.81
C SER A 98 -22.22 12.54 -25.30
N ALA A 99 -21.13 12.25 -24.59
CA ALA A 99 -20.93 10.95 -23.97
C ALA A 99 -21.97 10.65 -22.88
N ALA A 100 -22.62 11.66 -22.30
CA ALA A 100 -23.60 11.51 -21.24
C ALA A 100 -24.98 11.04 -21.73
N VAL A 101 -25.68 10.32 -20.86
CA VAL A 101 -27.08 9.93 -21.05
C VAL A 101 -27.99 11.17 -21.02
N PRO A 102 -28.94 11.32 -21.96
CA PRO A 102 -29.97 12.35 -21.90
C PRO A 102 -30.78 12.32 -20.59
N SER A 103 -30.91 13.48 -19.94
CA SER A 103 -31.55 13.57 -18.62
C SER A 103 -33.02 13.17 -18.63
N ASP A 104 -33.72 13.34 -19.75
CA ASP A 104 -35.12 12.95 -19.94
C ASP A 104 -35.33 11.44 -19.82
N TRP A 105 -34.30 10.63 -20.03
CA TRP A 105 -34.36 9.17 -19.84
C TRP A 105 -34.37 8.79 -18.37
N LEU A 106 -33.96 9.69 -17.47
CA LEU A 106 -33.68 9.39 -16.08
C LEU A 106 -34.69 10.04 -15.13
N ASN A 107 -35.76 10.65 -15.65
CA ASN A 107 -36.77 11.39 -14.88
C ASN A 107 -37.50 10.52 -13.84
N ASP A 108 -37.66 9.22 -14.12
CA ASP A 108 -38.37 8.27 -13.25
C ASP A 108 -37.43 7.48 -12.33
N VAL A 109 -36.15 7.87 -12.26
CA VAL A 109 -35.12 7.17 -11.47
C VAL A 109 -35.03 7.75 -10.08
N ASP A 110 -35.30 6.91 -9.08
CA ASP A 110 -35.28 7.29 -7.67
C ASP A 110 -34.11 6.63 -6.94
N ASP A 111 -33.41 7.43 -6.14
CA ASP A 111 -32.28 7.00 -5.33
C ASP A 111 -32.69 6.26 -4.06
N SER A 112 -31.74 5.50 -3.51
CA SER A 112 -31.87 4.79 -2.22
C SER A 112 -33.01 3.77 -2.17
N GLU A 113 -33.44 3.30 -3.34
CA GLU A 113 -34.39 2.21 -3.46
C GLU A 113 -33.70 0.86 -3.68
N MET A 114 -34.28 -0.20 -3.11
CA MET A 114 -33.80 -1.55 -3.30
C MET A 114 -34.37 -2.14 -4.60
N GLY A 115 -33.51 -2.66 -5.45
CA GLY A 115 -33.90 -3.20 -6.77
C GLY A 115 -34.09 -2.11 -7.85
N ILE A 116 -34.46 -2.58 -9.04
CA ILE A 116 -34.88 -1.72 -10.17
C ILE A 116 -36.41 -1.74 -10.22
N ARG A 117 -37.04 -0.58 -10.04
CA ARG A 117 -38.50 -0.45 -10.03
C ARG A 117 -39.08 -0.59 -11.43
N VAL A 118 -40.36 -0.93 -11.51
CA VAL A 118 -41.07 -1.05 -12.81
C VAL A 118 -40.98 0.25 -13.62
N ALA A 119 -41.10 1.41 -12.96
CA ALA A 119 -40.94 2.71 -13.60
C ALA A 119 -39.52 2.97 -14.13
N GLU A 120 -38.50 2.37 -13.50
CA GLU A 120 -37.09 2.56 -13.86
C GLU A 120 -36.62 1.58 -14.95
N GLN A 121 -37.38 0.51 -15.24
CA GLN A 121 -36.93 -0.55 -16.15
C GLN A 121 -36.63 -0.03 -17.56
N ASP A 122 -37.45 0.88 -18.08
CA ASP A 122 -37.22 1.46 -19.40
C ASP A 122 -35.89 2.24 -19.44
N ALA A 123 -35.67 3.13 -18.46
CA ALA A 123 -34.44 3.88 -18.30
C ALA A 123 -33.21 2.95 -18.14
N TYR A 124 -33.33 1.96 -17.28
CA TYR A 124 -32.29 0.99 -16.97
C TYR A 124 -31.79 0.24 -18.22
N TYR A 125 -32.72 -0.38 -18.98
CA TYR A 125 -32.35 -1.11 -20.19
C TYR A 125 -31.93 -0.18 -21.32
N ARG A 126 -32.50 1.03 -21.41
CA ARG A 126 -32.10 2.03 -22.40
C ARG A 126 -30.66 2.48 -22.17
N VAL A 127 -30.24 2.74 -20.93
CA VAL A 127 -28.86 3.10 -20.58
C VAL A 127 -27.89 1.95 -20.87
N LEU A 128 -28.24 0.72 -20.51
CA LEU A 128 -27.42 -0.46 -20.82
C LEU A 128 -27.22 -0.64 -22.34
N ALA A 129 -28.29 -0.47 -23.12
CA ALA A 129 -28.20 -0.53 -24.57
C ALA A 129 -27.46 0.66 -25.17
N HIS A 130 -27.52 1.83 -24.53
CA HIS A 130 -26.69 2.96 -24.92
C HIS A 130 -25.21 2.68 -24.66
N ALA A 131 -24.87 2.12 -23.51
CA ALA A 131 -23.51 1.71 -23.16
C ALA A 131 -22.94 0.70 -24.18
N GLN A 132 -23.71 -0.31 -24.59
CA GLN A 132 -23.27 -1.29 -25.60
C GLN A 132 -23.00 -0.68 -26.99
N ARG A 133 -23.72 0.38 -27.36
CA ARG A 133 -23.60 0.99 -28.69
C ARG A 133 -22.58 2.12 -28.74
N ALA A 134 -22.19 2.63 -27.58
CA ALA A 134 -21.21 3.69 -27.48
C ALA A 134 -19.82 3.16 -27.87
N ASP A 135 -19.04 3.99 -28.54
CA ASP A 135 -17.67 3.68 -28.91
C ASP A 135 -16.80 3.63 -27.65
N GLU A 136 -16.10 2.51 -27.43
CA GLU A 136 -15.33 2.27 -26.21
C GLU A 136 -14.17 3.27 -26.04
N ASP A 137 -13.50 3.63 -27.14
CA ASP A 137 -12.40 4.59 -27.13
C ASP A 137 -12.89 6.01 -26.80
N PHE A 138 -14.02 6.41 -27.38
CA PHE A 138 -14.68 7.67 -27.07
C PHE A 138 -15.15 7.72 -25.60
N LEU A 139 -15.79 6.65 -25.11
CA LEU A 139 -16.21 6.57 -23.71
C LEU A 139 -15.02 6.61 -22.76
N ALA A 140 -13.92 5.90 -23.04
CA ALA A 140 -12.74 5.91 -22.20
C ALA A 140 -12.11 7.31 -22.09
N LYS A 141 -12.24 8.14 -23.14
CA LYS A 141 -11.75 9.52 -23.16
C LYS A 141 -12.66 10.50 -22.41
N GLU A 142 -13.97 10.35 -22.56
CA GLU A 142 -14.95 11.25 -21.95
C GLU A 142 -15.32 10.86 -20.52
N ALA A 143 -15.07 9.60 -20.13
CA ALA A 143 -15.38 9.11 -18.81
C ALA A 143 -14.54 9.80 -17.72
N ARG A 144 -15.23 10.23 -16.67
CA ARG A 144 -14.60 10.86 -15.53
C ARG A 144 -13.94 9.82 -14.64
N SER A 145 -12.65 9.98 -14.40
CA SER A 145 -11.86 9.17 -13.45
C SER A 145 -11.58 9.90 -12.13
N ASP A 146 -12.01 11.16 -12.02
CA ASP A 146 -11.83 12.03 -10.86
C ASP A 146 -13.01 11.98 -9.86
N VAL A 147 -14.04 11.18 -10.14
CA VAL A 147 -15.24 11.09 -9.31
C VAL A 147 -15.06 10.03 -8.24
N LEU A 148 -15.12 10.46 -6.98
CA LEU A 148 -15.01 9.58 -5.82
C LEU A 148 -16.36 9.00 -5.42
N HIS A 149 -16.34 7.88 -4.71
CA HIS A 149 -17.50 7.20 -4.14
C HIS A 149 -18.37 8.18 -3.32
N VAL A 150 -17.75 8.97 -2.45
CA VAL A 150 -18.45 9.95 -1.60
C VAL A 150 -19.20 11.03 -2.40
N ASN A 151 -18.71 11.39 -3.59
CA ASN A 151 -19.36 12.38 -4.44
C ASN A 151 -20.70 11.83 -4.97
N LEU A 152 -20.74 10.56 -5.34
CA LEU A 152 -21.96 9.91 -5.83
C LEU A 152 -22.97 9.65 -4.70
N ILE A 153 -22.48 9.46 -3.48
CA ILE A 153 -23.34 9.33 -2.30
C ILE A 153 -23.91 10.68 -1.84
N ARG A 154 -23.17 11.79 -2.00
CA ARG A 154 -23.63 13.11 -1.54
C ARG A 154 -24.40 13.90 -2.59
N ASP A 155 -23.95 13.83 -3.84
CA ASP A 155 -24.39 14.70 -4.93
C ASP A 155 -24.86 13.89 -6.14
N ALA A 156 -25.63 12.82 -5.94
CA ALA A 156 -26.04 11.88 -7.00
C ALA A 156 -26.63 12.56 -8.23
N ASP A 157 -27.53 13.53 -8.04
CA ASP A 157 -28.22 14.23 -9.13
C ASP A 157 -27.24 14.96 -10.07
N ARG A 158 -26.09 15.40 -9.55
CA ARG A 158 -25.05 16.07 -10.36
C ARG A 158 -24.34 15.10 -11.31
N TYR A 159 -24.25 13.84 -10.94
CA TYR A 159 -23.47 12.83 -11.65
C TYR A 159 -24.33 11.84 -12.44
N ARG A 160 -25.66 11.86 -12.26
CA ARG A 160 -26.58 10.92 -12.91
C ARG A 160 -26.45 10.99 -14.44
N GLY A 161 -26.30 9.83 -15.06
CA GLY A 161 -26.14 9.71 -16.51
C GLY A 161 -24.75 10.05 -17.04
N LEU A 162 -23.79 10.45 -16.19
CA LEU A 162 -22.42 10.73 -16.63
C LEU A 162 -21.61 9.43 -16.79
N PRO A 163 -20.72 9.35 -17.80
CA PRO A 163 -19.76 8.26 -17.91
C PRO A 163 -18.68 8.41 -16.83
N ILE A 164 -18.45 7.34 -16.08
CA ILE A 164 -17.47 7.25 -15.00
C ILE A 164 -16.59 6.03 -15.25
N ALA A 165 -15.28 6.24 -15.14
CA ALA A 165 -14.27 5.20 -15.22
C ALA A 165 -13.74 4.89 -13.83
N ILE A 166 -13.95 3.66 -13.37
CA ILE A 166 -13.50 3.19 -12.05
C ILE A 166 -12.54 2.01 -12.18
N ARG A 167 -11.59 1.94 -11.24
CA ARG A 167 -10.66 0.83 -11.08
C ARG A 167 -10.69 0.37 -9.63
N GLY A 168 -10.74 -0.93 -9.43
CA GLY A 168 -10.84 -1.49 -8.09
C GLY A 168 -10.70 -2.99 -8.08
N THR A 169 -11.12 -3.61 -6.97
CA THR A 169 -11.11 -5.06 -6.80
C THR A 169 -12.53 -5.57 -6.75
N ALA A 170 -12.89 -6.44 -7.69
CA ALA A 170 -14.15 -7.15 -7.65
C ALA A 170 -14.14 -8.18 -6.51
N ARG A 171 -15.22 -8.17 -5.73
CA ARG A 171 -15.49 -9.05 -4.58
C ARG A 171 -16.55 -10.11 -4.88
N ARG A 172 -17.47 -9.79 -5.78
CA ARG A 172 -18.49 -10.71 -6.29
C ARG A 172 -18.73 -10.43 -7.76
N ILE A 173 -18.86 -11.48 -8.58
CA ILE A 173 -19.20 -11.40 -10.01
C ILE A 173 -20.19 -12.52 -10.30
N GLU A 174 -21.45 -12.20 -10.55
CA GLU A 174 -22.51 -13.19 -10.75
C GLU A 174 -23.41 -12.83 -11.93
N PRO A 175 -23.88 -13.81 -12.72
CA PRO A 175 -24.93 -13.56 -13.70
C PRO A 175 -26.26 -13.25 -12.98
N ILE A 176 -27.00 -12.27 -13.49
CA ILE A 176 -28.34 -11.92 -12.97
C ILE A 176 -29.40 -12.09 -14.05
N GLY A 177 -30.64 -12.30 -13.61
CA GLY A 177 -31.78 -12.44 -14.50
C GLY A 177 -32.05 -11.17 -15.30
N VAL A 178 -32.45 -11.36 -16.56
CA VAL A 178 -32.84 -10.27 -17.46
C VAL A 178 -34.34 -10.34 -17.67
N ASN A 179 -35.03 -9.23 -17.41
CA ASN A 179 -36.45 -9.10 -17.71
C ASN A 179 -36.66 -8.80 -19.20
N GLU A 180 -37.86 -9.08 -19.69
CA GLU A 180 -38.26 -8.68 -21.04
C GLU A 180 -38.04 -7.17 -21.24
N ASN A 181 -37.38 -6.82 -22.33
CA ASN A 181 -37.03 -5.44 -22.65
C ASN A 181 -37.03 -5.23 -24.16
N ASN A 182 -37.31 -3.99 -24.57
CA ASN A 182 -37.37 -3.60 -25.99
C ASN A 182 -36.00 -3.21 -26.56
N TYR A 183 -34.92 -3.37 -25.80
CA TYR A 183 -33.60 -2.83 -26.13
C TYR A 183 -32.59 -3.91 -26.56
N GLY A 184 -32.97 -5.18 -26.51
CA GLY A 184 -32.15 -6.31 -26.96
C GLY A 184 -31.09 -6.75 -25.96
N VAL A 185 -31.16 -6.31 -24.70
CA VAL A 185 -30.29 -6.77 -23.62
C VAL A 185 -30.68 -8.20 -23.27
N LYS A 186 -29.74 -9.15 -23.36
CA LYS A 186 -30.00 -10.59 -23.16
C LYS A 186 -29.28 -11.19 -21.96
N THR A 187 -28.14 -10.61 -21.61
CA THR A 187 -27.27 -11.07 -20.52
C THR A 187 -26.97 -9.89 -19.63
N LEU A 188 -26.88 -10.16 -18.33
CA LEU A 188 -26.45 -9.19 -17.33
C LEU A 188 -25.60 -9.89 -16.28
N TYR A 189 -24.57 -9.19 -15.85
CA TYR A 189 -23.68 -9.57 -14.78
C TYR A 189 -23.73 -8.49 -13.71
N GLU A 190 -23.86 -8.91 -12.46
CA GLU A 190 -23.71 -8.06 -11.31
C GLU A 190 -22.31 -8.23 -10.73
N ILE A 191 -21.63 -7.10 -10.53
CA ILE A 191 -20.31 -7.03 -9.96
C ILE A 191 -20.39 -6.13 -8.72
N TRP A 192 -19.94 -6.66 -7.58
CA TRP A 192 -19.68 -5.85 -6.40
C TRP A 192 -18.19 -5.66 -6.28
N MET A 193 -17.74 -4.42 -6.23
CA MET A 193 -16.31 -4.10 -6.20
C MET A 193 -16.01 -2.97 -5.22
N THR A 194 -14.78 -2.91 -4.74
CA THR A 194 -14.29 -1.81 -3.89
C THR A 194 -13.20 -1.05 -4.64
N THR A 195 -13.25 0.28 -4.57
CA THR A 195 -12.19 1.17 -5.05
C THR A 195 -11.34 1.66 -3.87
N PRO A 196 -10.10 2.13 -4.10
CA PRO A 196 -9.23 2.62 -3.02
C PRO A 196 -9.86 3.71 -2.15
N ASP A 197 -10.68 4.58 -2.74
CA ASP A 197 -11.36 5.68 -2.04
C ASP A 197 -12.62 5.25 -1.27
N SER A 198 -13.23 4.12 -1.64
CA SER A 198 -14.47 3.62 -1.03
C SER A 198 -14.24 2.81 0.26
N GLY A 199 -13.01 2.37 0.51
CA GLY A 199 -12.71 1.50 1.64
C GLY A 199 -13.51 0.19 1.59
N ASN A 200 -14.42 0.00 2.55
CA ASN A 200 -15.28 -1.18 2.64
C ASN A 200 -16.66 -0.99 1.99
N ASP A 201 -16.99 0.24 1.56
CA ASP A 201 -18.26 0.52 0.90
C ASP A 201 -18.16 0.09 -0.57
N PRO A 202 -19.07 -0.74 -1.08
CA PRO A 202 -18.95 -1.27 -2.42
C PRO A 202 -19.57 -0.33 -3.46
N TRP A 203 -19.07 -0.49 -4.67
CA TRP A 203 -19.74 -0.12 -5.90
C TRP A 203 -20.52 -1.32 -6.40
N ARG A 204 -21.73 -1.07 -6.92
CA ARG A 204 -22.49 -2.05 -7.66
C ARG A 204 -22.38 -1.71 -9.15
N VAL A 205 -21.86 -2.63 -9.93
CA VAL A 205 -21.79 -2.49 -11.38
C VAL A 205 -22.70 -3.55 -11.98
N VAL A 206 -23.55 -3.13 -12.91
CA VAL A 206 -24.25 -4.07 -13.79
C VAL A 206 -23.73 -3.88 -15.20
N ALA A 207 -23.21 -4.97 -15.76
CA ALA A 207 -22.67 -5.00 -17.11
C ALA A 207 -23.39 -6.01 -17.99
N VAL A 208 -23.40 -5.79 -19.29
CA VAL A 208 -24.03 -6.68 -20.27
C VAL A 208 -23.15 -7.90 -20.54
N SER A 209 -21.85 -7.66 -20.66
CA SER A 209 -20.82 -8.65 -20.92
C SER A 209 -19.74 -8.62 -19.84
N LEU A 210 -19.07 -9.76 -19.69
CA LEU A 210 -17.94 -9.95 -18.79
C LEU A 210 -16.78 -10.49 -19.64
N ASP A 211 -15.59 -9.92 -19.48
CA ASP A 211 -14.39 -10.46 -20.13
C ASP A 211 -14.11 -11.90 -19.66
N ASP A 212 -13.83 -12.79 -20.60
CA ASP A 212 -13.65 -14.23 -20.36
C ASP A 212 -12.51 -14.56 -19.36
N ARG A 213 -11.59 -13.63 -19.12
CA ARG A 213 -10.48 -13.81 -18.16
C ARG A 213 -10.93 -13.59 -16.71
N LEU A 214 -12.12 -13.08 -16.47
CA LEU A 214 -12.61 -12.78 -15.13
C LEU A 214 -13.31 -14.00 -14.51
N PRO A 215 -12.98 -14.38 -13.27
CA PRO A 215 -13.71 -15.42 -12.56
C PRO A 215 -15.12 -14.95 -12.20
N GLN A 216 -16.05 -15.89 -12.13
CA GLN A 216 -17.39 -15.69 -11.57
C GLN A 216 -17.49 -16.36 -10.22
N GLY A 217 -18.25 -15.78 -9.30
CA GLY A 217 -18.48 -16.30 -7.96
C GLY A 217 -18.90 -15.23 -6.97
N SER A 218 -19.43 -15.70 -5.84
CA SER A 218 -19.85 -14.88 -4.70
C SER A 218 -18.69 -14.32 -3.88
N ASP A 219 -17.51 -14.93 -3.99
CA ASP A 219 -16.28 -14.56 -3.29
C ASP A 219 -15.10 -14.63 -4.28
N VAL A 220 -14.84 -13.51 -4.93
CA VAL A 220 -13.71 -13.32 -5.85
C VAL A 220 -12.83 -12.18 -5.36
N SER A 221 -11.59 -12.13 -5.82
CA SER A 221 -10.68 -11.03 -5.49
C SER A 221 -9.77 -10.75 -6.67
N VAL A 222 -10.30 -10.02 -7.66
CA VAL A 222 -9.58 -9.71 -8.90
C VAL A 222 -9.61 -8.22 -9.21
N PRO A 223 -8.50 -7.64 -9.70
CA PRO A 223 -8.47 -6.24 -10.11
C PRO A 223 -9.26 -6.08 -11.41
N VAL A 224 -10.21 -5.15 -11.41
CA VAL A 224 -11.08 -4.86 -12.56
C VAL A 224 -11.07 -3.37 -12.87
N LYS A 225 -11.33 -3.04 -14.13
CA LYS A 225 -11.63 -1.69 -14.60
C LYS A 225 -12.96 -1.69 -15.33
N VAL A 226 -13.73 -0.63 -15.13
CA VAL A 226 -15.07 -0.47 -15.72
C VAL A 226 -15.25 0.97 -16.13
N THR A 227 -15.78 1.16 -17.33
CA THR A 227 -16.34 2.44 -17.77
C THR A 227 -17.84 2.26 -17.96
N GLY A 228 -18.63 3.04 -17.23
CA GLY A 228 -20.09 2.92 -17.25
C GLY A 228 -20.78 4.20 -16.84
N PHE A 229 -22.10 4.21 -16.92
CA PHE A 229 -22.93 5.34 -16.57
C PHE A 229 -23.40 5.24 -15.13
N PHE A 230 -23.20 6.29 -14.35
CA PHE A 230 -23.81 6.34 -13.02
C PHE A 230 -25.33 6.46 -13.16
N PHE A 231 -26.06 5.48 -12.63
CA PHE A 231 -27.49 5.38 -12.80
C PHE A 231 -28.25 5.89 -11.57
N LYS A 232 -27.92 5.37 -10.39
CA LYS A 232 -28.54 5.77 -9.12
C LYS A 232 -27.76 5.34 -7.90
N GLN A 233 -28.16 5.84 -6.75
CA GLN A 233 -27.84 5.27 -5.45
C GLN A 233 -28.70 4.02 -5.20
N TYR A 234 -28.07 2.88 -5.00
CA TYR A 234 -28.74 1.60 -4.85
C TYR A 234 -28.72 1.13 -3.39
N SER A 235 -29.89 0.87 -2.83
CA SER A 235 -30.00 0.34 -1.46
C SER A 235 -29.81 -1.17 -1.41
N TYR A 236 -29.02 -1.65 -0.44
CA TYR A 236 -28.75 -3.06 -0.24
C TYR A 236 -28.68 -3.42 1.25
N ALA A 237 -29.02 -4.66 1.58
CA ALA A 237 -28.93 -5.18 2.94
C ALA A 237 -27.54 -5.76 3.21
N SER A 238 -26.97 -5.41 4.36
CA SER A 238 -25.74 -5.99 4.91
C SER A 238 -25.99 -6.45 6.35
N GLN A 239 -25.01 -7.11 6.98
CA GLN A 239 -25.10 -7.48 8.40
C GLN A 239 -25.33 -6.27 9.32
N GLY A 240 -24.95 -5.06 8.90
CA GLY A 240 -25.12 -3.80 9.63
C GLY A 240 -26.43 -3.06 9.37
N GLY A 241 -27.32 -3.59 8.54
CA GLY A 241 -28.59 -2.95 8.17
C GLY A 241 -28.65 -2.56 6.70
N LEU A 242 -29.42 -1.51 6.39
CA LEU A 242 -29.56 -1.00 5.04
C LEU A 242 -28.44 -0.01 4.72
N HIS A 243 -27.74 -0.24 3.62
CA HIS A 243 -26.67 0.61 3.12
C HIS A 243 -26.96 1.02 1.68
N VAL A 244 -26.19 1.98 1.18
CA VAL A 244 -26.31 2.51 -0.17
C VAL A 244 -24.98 2.38 -0.90
N ALA A 245 -25.04 1.96 -2.17
CA ALA A 245 -23.90 1.83 -3.06
C ALA A 245 -24.18 2.59 -4.37
N PRO A 246 -23.19 3.23 -5.01
CA PRO A 246 -23.35 3.76 -6.35
C PRO A 246 -23.59 2.62 -7.35
N LEU A 247 -24.60 2.75 -8.20
CA LEU A 247 -24.90 1.80 -9.28
C LEU A 247 -24.41 2.33 -10.63
N LEU A 248 -23.50 1.60 -11.26
CA LEU A 248 -23.05 1.86 -12.64
C LEU A 248 -23.64 0.85 -13.61
N LEU A 249 -24.01 1.34 -14.79
CA LEU A 249 -24.45 0.52 -15.92
C LEU A 249 -23.38 0.57 -17.01
N ALA A 250 -22.81 -0.57 -17.34
CA ALA A 250 -21.67 -0.68 -18.25
C ALA A 250 -21.95 -1.66 -19.40
N ALA A 251 -21.19 -1.54 -20.49
CA ALA A 251 -21.19 -2.54 -21.54
C ALA A 251 -20.44 -3.79 -21.08
N THR A 252 -19.16 -3.63 -20.75
CA THR A 252 -18.24 -4.71 -20.40
C THR A 252 -17.46 -4.39 -19.12
N VAL A 253 -17.14 -5.43 -18.35
CA VAL A 253 -16.12 -5.36 -17.28
C VAL A 253 -14.85 -6.05 -17.74
N GLU A 254 -13.72 -5.38 -17.58
CA GLU A 254 -12.41 -5.87 -18.02
C GLU A 254 -11.46 -6.11 -16.83
N PRO A 255 -10.52 -7.07 -16.94
CA PRO A 255 -9.45 -7.20 -15.96
C PRO A 255 -8.51 -5.99 -16.01
N ASN A 256 -8.16 -5.47 -14.84
CA ASN A 256 -7.13 -4.44 -14.71
C ASN A 256 -5.76 -5.10 -14.53
N ILE A 257 -5.14 -5.50 -15.64
CA ILE A 257 -3.82 -6.14 -15.65
C ILE A 257 -2.75 -5.06 -15.47
N VAL A 258 -2.37 -4.77 -14.23
CA VAL A 258 -1.22 -3.92 -13.95
C VAL A 258 0.05 -4.75 -14.20
N ARG A 259 0.77 -4.48 -15.30
CA ARG A 259 2.07 -5.08 -15.56
C ARG A 259 3.03 -4.60 -14.47
N LYS A 260 3.33 -5.45 -13.49
CA LYS A 260 4.41 -5.19 -12.53
C LYS A 260 5.71 -5.09 -13.31
N VAL A 261 6.14 -3.88 -13.65
CA VAL A 261 7.50 -3.66 -14.13
C VAL A 261 8.39 -3.93 -12.92
N ALA A 262 9.17 -5.02 -12.97
CA ALA A 262 10.14 -5.28 -11.93
C ALA A 262 10.99 -4.02 -11.76
N PRO A 263 11.14 -3.47 -10.55
CA PRO A 263 11.98 -2.30 -10.35
C PRO A 263 13.34 -2.66 -10.91
N SER A 264 13.82 -1.86 -11.85
CA SER A 264 15.18 -1.99 -12.38
C SER A 264 16.10 -1.58 -11.24
N GLY A 265 16.45 -2.55 -10.39
CA GLY A 265 17.35 -2.34 -9.26
C GLY A 265 18.58 -1.63 -9.76
N THR A 266 18.95 -0.53 -9.11
CA THR A 266 19.95 0.45 -9.55
C THR A 266 21.38 -0.13 -9.58
N GLY A 267 21.55 -1.46 -9.52
CA GLY A 267 22.85 -2.15 -9.50
C GLY A 267 23.67 -1.91 -8.23
N LEU A 268 23.12 -1.22 -7.24
CA LEU A 268 23.83 -0.83 -6.01
C LEU A 268 23.76 -1.87 -4.89
N GLU A 269 22.87 -2.86 -5.00
CA GLU A 269 22.69 -3.97 -4.06
C GLU A 269 23.99 -4.66 -3.60
N PRO A 270 24.95 -5.04 -4.50
CA PRO A 270 26.18 -5.69 -4.05
C PRO A 270 27.10 -4.76 -3.24
N TYR A 271 27.05 -3.45 -3.46
CA TYR A 271 27.91 -2.49 -2.77
C TYR A 271 27.43 -2.23 -1.33
N ILE A 272 26.12 -2.27 -1.09
CA ILE A 272 25.53 -2.09 0.25
C ILE A 272 25.87 -3.29 1.13
N LEU A 273 25.72 -4.51 0.60
CA LEU A 273 26.12 -5.75 1.27
C LEU A 273 27.62 -5.77 1.56
N GLY A 274 28.43 -5.31 0.61
CA GLY A 274 29.88 -5.16 0.79
C GLY A 274 30.24 -4.18 1.91
N LEU A 275 29.59 -3.02 1.98
CA LEU A 275 29.82 -2.02 3.01
C LEU A 275 29.41 -2.52 4.41
N ALA A 276 28.25 -3.16 4.52
CA ALA A 276 27.77 -3.73 5.78
C ALA A 276 28.70 -4.84 6.30
N ALA A 277 29.18 -5.71 5.41
CA ALA A 277 30.16 -6.75 5.75
C ALA A 277 31.49 -6.15 6.22
N LEU A 278 31.96 -5.07 5.57
CA LEU A 278 33.20 -4.40 5.94
C LEU A 278 33.10 -3.77 7.35
N ILE A 279 31.97 -3.12 7.66
CA ILE A 279 31.72 -2.55 9.00
C ILE A 279 31.67 -3.66 10.06
N GLY A 280 30.96 -4.76 9.78
CA GLY A 280 30.89 -5.91 10.68
C GLY A 280 32.26 -6.54 10.95
N CYS A 281 33.06 -6.76 9.91
CA CYS A 281 34.44 -7.28 10.03
C CYS A 281 35.34 -6.34 10.83
N GLY A 282 35.24 -5.02 10.62
CA GLY A 282 36.02 -4.02 11.38
C GLY A 282 35.69 -4.03 12.88
N ALA A 283 34.41 -4.20 13.23
CA ALA A 283 33.99 -4.33 14.63
C ALA A 283 34.56 -5.60 15.28
N ILE A 284 34.48 -6.75 14.60
CA ILE A 284 35.02 -8.02 15.08
C ILE A 284 36.54 -7.94 15.24
N PHE A 285 37.25 -7.38 14.25
CA PHE A 285 38.70 -7.20 14.30
C PHE A 285 39.13 -6.34 15.48
N SER A 286 38.39 -5.26 15.76
CA SER A 286 38.64 -4.40 16.91
C SER A 286 38.54 -5.17 18.22
N VAL A 287 37.49 -5.99 18.40
CA VAL A 287 37.31 -6.83 19.60
C VAL A 287 38.47 -7.82 19.76
N LEU A 288 38.94 -8.43 18.67
CA LEU A 288 40.06 -9.38 18.70
C LEU A 288 41.40 -8.73 19.08
N VAL A 289 41.70 -7.54 18.53
CA VAL A 289 42.92 -6.81 18.89
C VAL A 289 42.92 -6.42 20.37
N TYR A 290 41.76 -6.00 20.88
CA TYR A 290 41.60 -5.63 22.29
C TYR A 290 41.71 -6.83 23.23
N SER A 291 41.11 -7.98 22.89
CA SER A 291 41.19 -9.19 23.73
C SER A 291 42.60 -9.78 23.76
N TYR A 292 43.33 -9.72 22.66
CA TYR A 292 44.73 -10.17 22.59
C TYR A 292 45.66 -9.30 23.46
N GLY A 293 45.41 -7.99 23.51
CA GLY A 293 46.13 -7.08 24.40
C GLY A 293 45.90 -7.37 25.89
N ASP A 294 44.68 -7.76 26.25
CA ASP A 294 44.33 -8.09 27.63
C ASP A 294 44.98 -9.40 28.10
N TRP A 295 45.06 -10.41 27.23
CA TRP A 295 45.76 -11.66 27.52
C TRP A 295 47.25 -11.46 27.81
N ARG A 296 47.94 -10.64 27.00
CA ARG A 296 49.37 -10.31 27.25
C ARG A 296 49.58 -9.52 28.54
N PHE A 297 48.63 -8.68 28.93
CA PHE A 297 48.71 -7.93 30.19
C PHE A 297 48.54 -8.85 31.40
N LYS A 298 47.60 -9.81 31.33
CA LYS A 298 47.42 -10.84 32.36
C LYS A 298 48.66 -11.71 32.55
N GLN A 299 49.36 -12.07 31.47
CA GLN A 299 50.63 -12.79 31.58
C GLN A 299 51.71 -11.98 32.31
N LYS A 300 51.89 -10.70 31.96
CA LYS A 300 52.87 -9.83 32.62
C LYS A 300 52.55 -9.60 34.10
N MET A 301 51.27 -9.51 34.46
CA MET A 301 50.83 -9.38 35.85
C MET A 301 51.01 -10.67 36.64
N ALA A 302 50.81 -11.84 36.02
CA ALA A 302 51.09 -13.13 36.63
C ALA A 302 52.59 -13.34 36.89
N GLU A 303 53.46 -12.78 36.05
CA GLU A 303 54.91 -12.80 36.24
C GLU A 303 55.40 -11.78 37.28
N GLN A 304 54.75 -10.61 37.40
CA GLN A 304 55.13 -9.57 38.37
C GLN A 304 54.61 -9.81 39.80
N PHE A 305 53.53 -10.58 39.95
CA PHE A 305 52.97 -10.96 41.24
C PHE A 305 52.93 -12.49 41.38
N PRO A 306 54.09 -13.17 41.48
CA PRO A 306 54.14 -14.57 41.84
C PRO A 306 53.72 -14.70 43.32
N VAL A 307 52.42 -14.87 43.52
CA VAL A 307 51.76 -15.55 44.65
C VAL A 307 52.67 -15.70 45.88
N GLU A 308 52.71 -14.63 46.67
CA GLU A 308 53.28 -14.51 48.02
C GLU A 308 52.45 -15.34 49.03
N ASP A 309 52.17 -16.60 48.69
CA ASP A 309 51.25 -17.51 49.41
C ASP A 309 52.00 -18.70 50.01
N THR A 310 53.31 -18.51 50.21
CA THR A 310 54.13 -19.48 50.97
C THR A 310 53.95 -19.26 52.48
N GLU A 311 53.63 -18.04 52.91
CA GLU A 311 53.34 -17.73 54.32
C GLU A 311 51.91 -18.10 54.73
N ALA A 312 50.89 -17.84 53.89
CA ALA A 312 49.51 -18.21 54.23
C ALA A 312 49.30 -19.75 54.28
N LYS A 313 49.99 -20.51 53.42
CA LYS A 313 50.03 -21.98 53.51
C LYS A 313 50.71 -22.48 54.77
N ARG A 314 51.82 -21.85 55.20
CA ARG A 314 52.48 -22.16 56.48
C ARG A 314 51.58 -21.86 57.68
N LEU A 315 50.88 -20.73 57.67
CA LEU A 315 49.96 -20.35 58.75
C LEU A 315 48.72 -21.25 58.84
N LEU A 316 48.28 -21.85 57.73
CA LEU A 316 47.21 -22.85 57.73
C LEU A 316 47.68 -24.25 58.17
N GLU A 317 48.95 -24.61 57.92
CA GLU A 317 49.57 -25.86 58.43
C GLU A 317 49.92 -25.78 59.92
N GLU A 318 50.19 -24.59 60.47
CA GLU A 318 50.54 -24.41 61.90
C GLU A 318 49.33 -24.31 62.85
N LEU A 319 48.09 -24.31 62.36
CA LEU A 319 46.91 -24.32 63.23
C LEU A 319 46.69 -25.72 63.82
N PRO A 320 46.88 -25.94 65.14
CA PRO A 320 46.68 -27.24 65.75
C PRO A 320 45.19 -27.61 65.71
N ASN A 321 44.95 -28.86 65.29
CA ASN A 321 43.65 -29.48 65.13
C ASN A 321 42.97 -29.69 66.50
N GLN A 322 42.40 -28.63 67.08
CA GLN A 322 41.66 -28.68 68.34
C GLN A 322 40.23 -29.14 68.06
N LYS A 323 40.05 -30.46 68.01
CA LYS A 323 38.72 -31.09 67.97
C LYS A 323 38.14 -31.02 69.38
N GLU A 324 37.18 -30.12 69.57
CA GLU A 324 36.40 -29.97 70.79
C GLU A 324 35.71 -31.29 71.17
N ASP A 325 35.82 -31.64 72.45
CA ASP A 325 35.23 -32.82 73.10
C ASP A 325 33.81 -32.46 73.61
N PRO A 326 32.73 -33.06 73.11
CA PRO A 326 31.39 -32.81 73.63
C PRO A 326 31.03 -33.83 74.72
N SER A 327 31.20 -33.44 75.98
CA SER A 327 30.44 -34.02 77.11
C SER A 327 29.09 -33.33 77.23
N PRO A 328 28.00 -34.09 77.43
CA PRO A 328 26.88 -33.62 78.23
C PRO A 328 26.64 -34.51 79.45
N PHE A 329 26.37 -33.83 80.56
CA PHE A 329 25.87 -34.32 81.84
C PHE A 329 24.37 -34.73 81.78
N HIS A 330 23.99 -35.63 82.70
CA HIS A 330 22.65 -36.05 83.19
C HIS A 330 21.84 -37.00 82.30
N GLU A 331 21.22 -38.09 82.79
CA GLU A 331 20.87 -38.57 84.15
C GLU A 331 21.44 -39.96 84.47
#